data_AF-A0A969SG68-F1
#
_entry.id   AF-A0A969SG68-F1
#
_cell.length_a   1.000
_cell.length_b   1.000
_cell.length_c   1.000
_cell.angle_alpha   90.00
_cell.angle_beta   90.00
_cell.angle_gamma   90.00
#
_symmetry.space_group_name_H-M   'P 1'
#
loop_
_entity.id
_entity.type
_entity.pdbx_description
1 polymer ?
#
loop_
_entity_poly.entity_id
_entity_poly.type
_entity_poly.pdbx_seq_one_letter_code
_entity_poly.pdbx_strand_id
1 'polypeptide(L)'
;MGIVKLNIKNFLAISDVEIRPGKVNQVHGKNNQGKTTVLKALEFAYKGSTDGSLVRLGSDHAEVIVELDDMVIRRRLSPSGDQKVEVVREGFKSEKPQTFSEYPFDGLSFNPLEILDPKLRTQFILKALNLRITREQLSGATGIPATELPPLDFERENALVVIDQAHKYFYQRRAEANRVAGEKKVRWETYAKDLPPERPAPRGRDEIQAELDQLKSKRDESKRYWEKVEAEERASQMAVSKVSRYEAELAKIQKELDDLRAEYEKRTASDGAPPKWPVRTDRRERRGSARSIQRTD
;
A
#
# COMPACT_ATOMS: atom_id res chain seq x y z
N MET A 1 -9.16 -8.10 -48.77
CA MET A 1 -9.75 -8.03 -47.43
C MET A 1 -10.44 -6.69 -47.29
N GLY A 2 -11.71 -6.66 -47.67
CA GLY A 2 -12.62 -5.53 -47.50
C GLY A 2 -13.67 -5.85 -46.45
N ILE A 3 -14.26 -4.80 -45.87
CA ILE A 3 -15.49 -4.92 -45.10
C ILE A 3 -16.62 -4.98 -46.13
N VAL A 4 -17.31 -6.12 -46.20
CA VAL A 4 -18.47 -6.34 -47.07
C VAL A 4 -19.69 -5.65 -46.49
N LYS A 5 -19.89 -5.77 -45.18
CA LYS A 5 -21.05 -5.23 -44.48
C LYS A 5 -20.71 -4.85 -43.04
N LEU A 6 -21.25 -3.72 -42.60
CA LEU A 6 -21.16 -3.22 -41.24
C LEU A 6 -22.58 -2.95 -40.73
N ASN A 7 -22.98 -3.61 -39.64
CA ASN A 7 -24.23 -3.36 -38.96
C ASN A 7 -23.94 -2.90 -37.53
N ILE A 8 -24.48 -1.75 -37.12
CA ILE A 8 -24.28 -1.16 -35.79
C ILE A 8 -25.65 -0.90 -35.17
N LYS A 9 -25.89 -1.46 -33.99
CA LYS A 9 -27.13 -1.28 -33.22
C LYS A 9 -26.84 -0.77 -31.82
N ASN A 10 -27.64 0.22 -31.41
CA ASN A 10 -27.63 0.81 -30.06
C ASN A 10 -26.23 1.17 -29.55
N PHE A 11 -25.39 1.75 -30.41
CA PHE A 11 -24.01 2.09 -30.10
C PHE A 11 -23.84 3.61 -30.10
N LEU A 12 -23.58 4.21 -28.93
CA LEU A 12 -23.51 5.66 -28.71
C LEU A 12 -24.69 6.42 -29.40
N ALA A 13 -24.37 7.32 -30.33
CA ALA A 13 -25.33 8.15 -31.05
C ALA A 13 -26.16 7.39 -32.10
N ILE A 14 -25.82 6.14 -32.42
CA ILE A 14 -26.46 5.35 -33.49
C ILE A 14 -27.43 4.34 -32.87
N SER A 15 -28.69 4.33 -33.34
CA SER A 15 -29.70 3.32 -32.95
C SER A 15 -29.63 2.08 -33.82
N ASP A 16 -29.62 2.25 -35.15
CA ASP A 16 -29.46 1.18 -36.13
C ASP A 16 -28.91 1.78 -37.42
N VAL A 17 -27.84 1.20 -37.96
CA VAL A 17 -27.33 1.54 -39.28
C VAL A 17 -26.72 0.31 -39.94
N GLU A 18 -27.03 0.15 -41.23
CA GLU A 18 -26.38 -0.81 -42.12
C GLU A 18 -25.56 -0.04 -43.16
N ILE A 19 -24.28 -0.36 -43.26
CA ILE A 19 -23.34 0.23 -44.22
C ILE A 19 -22.75 -0.90 -45.05
N ARG A 20 -22.68 -0.71 -46.37
CA ARG A 20 -21.99 -1.60 -47.30
C ARG A 20 -20.83 -0.84 -47.93
N PRO A 21 -19.63 -0.94 -47.35
CA PRO A 21 -18.50 -0.14 -47.78
C PRO A 21 -18.02 -0.50 -49.20
N GLY A 22 -17.65 0.51 -49.98
CA GLY A 22 -16.86 0.35 -51.20
C GLY A 22 -15.35 0.39 -50.92
N LYS A 23 -14.53 0.56 -51.98
CA LYS A 23 -13.06 0.70 -51.84
C LYS A 23 -12.66 1.99 -51.13
N VAL A 24 -13.36 3.09 -51.41
CA VAL A 24 -13.19 4.40 -50.77
C VAL A 24 -14.55 4.82 -50.24
N ASN A 25 -14.63 5.18 -48.96
CA ASN A 25 -15.88 5.51 -48.29
C ASN A 25 -15.76 6.90 -47.67
N GLN A 26 -16.69 7.79 -48.02
CA GLN A 26 -16.77 9.13 -47.46
C GLN A 26 -17.95 9.22 -46.49
N VAL A 27 -17.66 9.48 -45.21
CA VAL A 27 -18.69 9.68 -44.17
C VAL A 27 -18.79 11.17 -43.87
N HIS A 28 -19.85 11.84 -44.36
CA HIS A 28 -20.11 13.26 -44.13
C HIS A 28 -21.45 13.50 -43.42
N GLY A 29 -21.75 14.75 -43.05
CA GLY A 29 -22.92 15.09 -42.23
C GLY A 29 -22.66 16.24 -41.24
N LYS A 30 -23.65 16.58 -40.41
CA LYS A 30 -23.47 17.60 -39.35
C LYS A 30 -22.65 17.03 -38.18
N ASN A 31 -22.16 17.91 -37.31
CA ASN A 31 -21.54 17.50 -36.05
C ASN A 31 -22.53 16.69 -35.20
N ASN A 32 -22.02 15.76 -34.40
CA ASN A 32 -22.79 14.88 -33.50
C ASN A 32 -23.78 13.91 -34.16
N GLN A 33 -23.74 13.72 -35.49
CA GLN A 33 -24.55 12.71 -36.17
C GLN A 33 -23.95 11.30 -36.17
N GLY A 34 -22.90 11.05 -35.38
CA GLY A 34 -22.34 9.72 -35.22
C GLY A 34 -21.28 9.31 -36.25
N LYS A 35 -20.67 10.25 -36.99
CA LYS A 35 -19.55 9.91 -37.90
C LYS A 35 -18.40 9.23 -37.16
N THR A 36 -17.92 9.86 -36.08
CA THR A 36 -16.89 9.29 -35.19
C THR A 36 -17.40 8.03 -34.51
N THR A 37 -18.71 7.92 -34.29
CA THR A 37 -19.34 6.71 -33.74
C THR A 37 -19.16 5.51 -34.66
N VAL A 38 -19.25 5.68 -35.99
CA VAL A 38 -18.98 4.59 -36.95
C VAL A 38 -17.54 4.09 -36.81
N LEU A 39 -16.56 5.00 -36.69
CA LEU A 39 -15.15 4.62 -36.47
C LEU A 39 -14.95 3.91 -35.13
N LYS A 40 -15.57 4.41 -34.05
CA LYS A 40 -15.52 3.77 -32.73
C LYS A 40 -16.19 2.40 -32.70
N ALA A 41 -17.26 2.21 -33.47
CA ALA A 41 -17.92 0.91 -33.59
C ALA A 41 -17.02 -0.11 -34.29
N LEU A 42 -16.32 0.31 -35.35
CA LEU A 42 -15.31 -0.52 -36.00
C LEU A 42 -14.17 -0.87 -35.04
N GLU A 43 -13.63 0.12 -34.32
CA GLU A 43 -12.59 -0.13 -33.31
C GLU A 43 -13.07 -1.13 -32.24
N PHE A 44 -14.30 -0.96 -31.74
CA PHE A 44 -14.91 -1.89 -30.79
C PHE A 44 -15.06 -3.31 -31.37
N ALA A 45 -15.44 -3.44 -32.64
CA ALA A 45 -15.57 -4.75 -33.29
C ALA A 45 -14.22 -5.52 -33.34
N TYR A 46 -13.11 -4.82 -33.54
CA TYR A 46 -11.77 -5.45 -33.60
C TYR A 46 -11.12 -5.61 -32.23
N LYS A 47 -11.02 -4.55 -31.43
CA LYS A 47 -10.32 -4.57 -30.13
C LYS A 47 -11.22 -5.05 -29.00
N GLY A 48 -12.46 -4.59 -28.97
CA GLY A 48 -13.36 -4.74 -27.84
C GLY A 48 -13.21 -3.65 -26.82
N SER A 49 -14.11 -3.67 -25.85
CA SER A 49 -14.13 -2.75 -24.72
C SER A 49 -15.10 -3.27 -23.67
N THR A 50 -14.75 -3.09 -22.40
CA THR A 50 -15.65 -3.30 -21.25
C THR A 50 -16.36 -2.00 -20.84
N ASP A 51 -16.18 -0.91 -21.59
CA ASP A 51 -16.80 0.39 -21.29
C ASP A 51 -18.29 0.40 -21.69
N GLY A 52 -19.15 0.16 -20.70
CA GLY A 52 -20.61 0.19 -20.87
C GLY A 52 -21.17 1.52 -21.37
N SER A 53 -20.42 2.63 -21.31
CA SER A 53 -20.85 3.94 -21.84
C SER A 53 -20.95 3.96 -23.38
N LEU A 54 -20.36 2.97 -24.05
CA LEU A 54 -20.51 2.76 -25.48
C LEU A 54 -21.92 2.29 -25.87
N VAL A 55 -22.68 1.74 -24.92
CA VAL A 55 -24.08 1.39 -25.12
C VAL A 55 -24.93 2.64 -25.15
N ARG A 56 -25.80 2.76 -26.15
CA ARG A 56 -26.74 3.87 -26.27
C ARG A 56 -27.60 3.96 -25.01
N LEU A 57 -27.76 5.17 -24.48
CA LEU A 57 -28.60 5.43 -23.31
C LEU A 57 -30.01 4.86 -23.51
N GLY A 58 -30.48 4.09 -22.52
CA GLY A 58 -31.79 3.43 -22.53
C GLY A 58 -31.85 2.11 -23.32
N SER A 59 -30.72 1.57 -23.79
CA SER A 59 -30.64 0.26 -24.45
C SER A 59 -30.02 -0.81 -23.55
N ASP A 60 -30.52 -2.05 -23.64
CA ASP A 60 -30.02 -3.17 -22.84
C ASP A 60 -28.66 -3.71 -23.33
N HIS A 61 -28.35 -3.50 -24.61
CA HIS A 61 -27.09 -3.91 -25.22
C HIS A 61 -26.81 -3.13 -26.50
N ALA A 62 -25.52 -2.99 -26.81
CA ALA A 62 -25.03 -2.58 -28.11
C ALA A 62 -24.56 -3.81 -28.90
N GLU A 63 -24.75 -3.80 -30.21
CA GLU A 63 -24.30 -4.87 -31.10
C GLU A 63 -23.61 -4.29 -32.33
N VAL A 64 -22.43 -4.81 -32.64
CA VAL A 64 -21.68 -4.47 -33.86
C VAL A 64 -21.35 -5.76 -34.61
N ILE A 65 -21.75 -5.82 -35.86
CA ILE A 65 -21.48 -6.93 -36.77
C ILE A 65 -20.66 -6.41 -37.94
N VAL A 66 -19.49 -7.00 -38.14
CA VAL A 66 -18.59 -6.71 -39.26
C VAL A 66 -18.45 -7.98 -40.08
N GLU A 67 -18.93 -7.94 -41.31
CA GLU A 67 -18.75 -8.98 -42.31
C GLU A 67 -17.56 -8.59 -43.19
N LEU A 68 -16.56 -9.45 -43.18
CA LEU A 68 -15.36 -9.42 -44.01
C LEU A 68 -15.51 -10.46 -45.12
N ASP A 69 -14.64 -10.40 -46.13
CA ASP A 69 -14.67 -11.34 -47.25
C ASP A 69 -14.67 -12.82 -46.82
N ASP A 70 -13.98 -13.17 -45.72
CA ASP A 70 -13.78 -14.54 -45.26
C ASP A 70 -14.37 -14.84 -43.87
N MET A 71 -14.94 -13.86 -43.18
CA MET A 71 -15.44 -14.04 -41.82
C MET A 71 -16.48 -13.01 -41.37
N VAL A 72 -17.21 -13.36 -40.31
CA VAL A 72 -18.16 -12.48 -39.62
C VAL A 72 -17.72 -12.33 -38.17
N ILE A 73 -17.50 -11.08 -37.75
CA ILE A 73 -17.23 -10.70 -36.37
C ILE A 73 -18.50 -10.07 -35.80
N ARG A 74 -19.06 -10.69 -34.76
CA ARG A 74 -20.19 -10.15 -34.00
C ARG A 74 -19.76 -9.88 -32.56
N ARG A 75 -19.89 -8.63 -32.12
CA ARG A 75 -19.65 -8.25 -30.73
C ARG A 75 -20.90 -7.64 -30.11
N ARG A 76 -21.18 -8.05 -28.89
CA ARG A 76 -22.25 -7.51 -28.04
C ARG A 76 -21.67 -7.01 -26.74
N LEU A 77 -22.12 -5.85 -26.30
CA LEU A 77 -21.74 -5.22 -25.03
C LEU A 77 -23.00 -4.85 -24.25
N SER A 78 -23.04 -5.19 -22.96
CA SER A 78 -24.06 -4.70 -22.04
C SER A 78 -23.62 -3.42 -21.32
N PRO A 79 -24.56 -2.64 -20.76
CA PRO A 79 -24.24 -1.51 -19.88
C PRO A 79 -23.43 -1.89 -18.64
N SER A 80 -23.50 -3.15 -18.18
CA SER A 80 -22.68 -3.69 -17.08
C SER A 80 -21.21 -3.90 -17.45
N GLY A 81 -20.86 -3.81 -18.73
CA GLY A 81 -19.51 -4.08 -19.23
C GLY A 81 -19.29 -5.54 -19.66
N ASP A 82 -20.32 -6.39 -19.63
CA ASP A 82 -20.24 -7.77 -20.11
C ASP A 82 -20.16 -7.79 -21.64
N GLN A 83 -19.07 -8.35 -22.15
CA GLN A 83 -18.82 -8.44 -23.59
C GLN A 83 -18.92 -9.89 -24.07
N LYS A 84 -19.64 -10.10 -25.17
CA LYS A 84 -19.65 -11.37 -25.92
C LYS A 84 -19.09 -11.14 -27.32
N VAL A 85 -18.22 -12.06 -27.76
CA VAL A 85 -17.62 -12.04 -29.10
C VAL A 85 -17.89 -13.37 -29.76
N GLU A 86 -18.48 -13.33 -30.94
CA GLU A 86 -18.67 -14.48 -31.82
C GLU A 86 -17.92 -14.20 -33.12
N VAL A 87 -17.04 -15.12 -33.51
CA VAL A 87 -16.38 -15.04 -34.82
C VAL A 87 -16.65 -16.32 -35.60
N VAL A 88 -17.21 -16.14 -36.80
CA VAL A 88 -17.56 -17.23 -37.71
C VAL A 88 -16.67 -17.10 -38.95
N ARG A 89 -15.92 -18.16 -39.27
CA ARG A 89 -15.10 -18.24 -40.48
C ARG A 89 -15.55 -19.44 -41.30
N GLU A 90 -15.97 -19.22 -42.54
CA GLU A 90 -16.39 -20.30 -43.46
C GLU A 90 -17.43 -21.28 -42.85
N GLY A 91 -18.32 -20.78 -41.98
CA GLY A 91 -19.34 -21.60 -41.30
C GLY A 91 -18.87 -22.30 -40.02
N PHE A 92 -17.58 -22.26 -39.69
CA PHE A 92 -17.02 -22.76 -38.43
C PHE A 92 -16.94 -21.63 -37.39
N LYS A 93 -17.48 -21.89 -36.20
CA LYS A 93 -17.34 -20.99 -35.04
C LYS A 93 -15.94 -21.15 -34.45
N SER A 94 -15.20 -20.06 -34.31
CA SER A 94 -13.89 -20.09 -33.66
C SER A 94 -14.04 -20.30 -32.15
N GLU A 95 -13.34 -21.28 -31.58
CA GLU A 95 -13.36 -21.57 -30.14
C GLU A 95 -12.60 -20.53 -29.29
N LYS A 96 -11.76 -19.69 -29.92
CA LYS A 96 -11.00 -18.63 -29.22
C LYS A 96 -11.15 -17.28 -29.93
N PRO A 97 -12.35 -16.67 -29.89
CA PRO A 97 -12.65 -15.43 -30.60
C PRO A 97 -11.94 -14.20 -29.99
N GLN A 98 -11.48 -14.27 -28.74
CA GLN A 98 -10.78 -13.16 -28.07
C GLN A 98 -9.31 -13.01 -28.51
N THR A 99 -8.68 -14.07 -29.02
CA THR A 99 -7.29 -14.04 -29.53
C THR A 99 -7.14 -13.45 -30.93
N PHE A 100 -8.16 -12.74 -31.44
CA PHE A 100 -8.16 -12.05 -32.75
C PHE A 100 -7.13 -10.90 -32.88
N SER A 101 -6.10 -10.89 -32.03
CA SER A 101 -4.96 -9.98 -31.99
C SER A 101 -3.99 -10.11 -33.17
N GLU A 102 -4.22 -11.05 -34.09
CA GLU A 102 -3.36 -11.29 -35.26
C GLU A 102 -3.57 -10.28 -36.40
N TYR A 103 -4.60 -9.44 -36.33
CA TYR A 103 -4.85 -8.45 -37.37
C TYR A 103 -4.02 -7.18 -37.18
N PRO A 104 -3.39 -6.64 -38.24
CA PRO A 104 -2.49 -5.48 -38.17
C PRO A 104 -3.24 -4.13 -38.01
N PHE A 105 -4.38 -4.11 -37.33
CA PHE A 105 -5.10 -2.88 -37.01
C PHE A 105 -4.59 -2.35 -35.67
N ASP A 106 -3.51 -1.55 -35.69
CA ASP A 106 -3.05 -0.80 -34.51
C ASP A 106 -3.96 0.42 -34.27
N GLY A 107 -3.92 1.02 -33.06
CA GLY A 107 -4.75 2.19 -32.72
C GLY A 107 -4.62 3.38 -33.68
N LEU A 108 -3.46 3.53 -34.31
CA LEU A 108 -3.21 4.50 -35.38
C LEU A 108 -4.14 4.37 -36.59
N SER A 109 -4.66 3.17 -36.87
CA SER A 109 -5.58 2.94 -37.99
C SER A 109 -6.92 3.64 -37.81
N PHE A 110 -7.33 3.92 -36.55
CA PHE A 110 -8.61 4.56 -36.25
C PHE A 110 -8.45 6.03 -35.85
N ASN A 111 -7.35 6.40 -35.19
CA ASN A 111 -7.09 7.77 -34.77
C ASN A 111 -5.61 8.15 -34.93
N PRO A 112 -5.22 8.73 -36.08
CA PRO A 112 -3.82 9.11 -36.31
C PRO A 112 -3.33 10.23 -35.38
N LEU A 113 -4.24 10.98 -34.72
CA LEU A 113 -3.86 12.05 -33.79
C LEU A 113 -3.29 11.50 -32.47
N GLU A 114 -3.47 10.22 -32.16
CA GLU A 114 -2.88 9.59 -30.98
C GLU A 114 -1.35 9.65 -30.98
N ILE A 115 -0.73 9.76 -32.16
CA ILE A 115 0.72 9.94 -32.28
C ILE A 115 1.20 11.28 -31.72
N LEU A 116 0.32 12.25 -31.54
CA LEU A 116 0.69 13.55 -30.98
C LEU A 116 0.99 13.44 -29.48
N ASP A 117 0.38 12.49 -28.78
CA ASP A 117 0.69 12.21 -27.37
C ASP A 117 2.11 11.60 -27.27
N PRO A 118 3.03 12.21 -26.50
CA PRO A 118 4.42 11.76 -26.42
C PRO A 118 4.58 10.33 -25.87
N LYS A 119 3.68 9.89 -24.97
CA LYS A 119 3.72 8.54 -24.38
C LYS A 119 3.30 7.51 -25.42
N LEU A 120 2.16 7.75 -26.07
CA LEU A 120 1.64 6.85 -27.11
C LEU A 120 2.58 6.81 -28.32
N ARG A 121 3.12 7.96 -28.73
CA ARG A 121 4.13 8.06 -29.80
C ARG A 121 5.32 7.13 -29.57
N THR A 122 5.87 7.14 -28.36
CA THR A 122 7.03 6.30 -28.03
C THR A 122 6.67 4.82 -28.12
N GLN A 123 5.51 4.42 -27.59
CA GLN A 123 5.03 3.04 -27.70
C GLN A 123 4.82 2.63 -29.16
N PHE A 124 4.24 3.50 -30.00
CA PHE A 124 4.06 3.23 -31.42
C PHE A 124 5.39 3.06 -32.16
N ILE A 125 6.36 3.95 -31.93
CA ILE A 125 7.69 3.85 -32.55
C ILE A 125 8.37 2.54 -32.12
N LEU A 126 8.30 2.19 -30.84
CA LEU A 126 8.88 0.94 -30.34
C LEU A 126 8.21 -0.30 -30.96
N LYS A 127 6.88 -0.30 -31.12
CA LYS A 127 6.17 -1.38 -31.82
C LYS A 127 6.57 -1.46 -33.29
N ALA A 128 6.65 -0.32 -33.99
CA ALA A 128 6.98 -0.26 -35.41
C ALA A 128 8.40 -0.77 -35.72
N LEU A 129 9.36 -0.54 -34.83
CA LEU A 129 10.74 -1.00 -35.00
C LEU A 129 10.90 -2.53 -34.89
N ASN A 130 9.92 -3.25 -34.30
CA ASN A 130 9.90 -4.71 -34.13
C ASN A 130 11.28 -5.35 -33.81
N LEU A 131 12.05 -4.70 -32.92
CA LEU A 131 13.35 -5.19 -32.50
C LEU A 131 13.15 -6.19 -31.37
N ARG A 132 13.72 -7.38 -31.53
CA ARG A 132 13.70 -8.44 -30.52
C ARG A 132 15.13 -8.81 -30.13
N ILE A 133 15.29 -9.22 -28.89
CA ILE A 133 16.57 -9.70 -28.34
C ILE A 133 16.30 -10.97 -27.55
N THR A 134 17.18 -11.96 -27.66
CA THR A 134 17.09 -13.18 -26.85
C THR A 134 17.91 -13.06 -25.57
N ARG A 135 17.62 -13.93 -24.61
CA ARG A 135 18.37 -14.00 -23.34
C ARG A 135 19.85 -14.28 -23.59
N GLU A 136 20.16 -15.13 -24.56
CA GLU A 136 21.52 -15.53 -24.92
C GLU A 136 22.30 -14.37 -25.55
N GLN A 137 21.64 -13.57 -26.40
CA GLN A 137 22.25 -12.38 -26.99
C GLN A 137 22.59 -11.34 -25.94
N LEU A 138 21.69 -11.10 -24.98
CA LEU A 138 21.93 -10.18 -23.87
C LEU A 138 23.05 -10.70 -22.96
N SER A 139 23.06 -12.01 -22.68
CA SER A 139 24.12 -12.66 -21.90
C SER A 139 25.49 -12.54 -22.58
N GLY A 140 25.57 -12.84 -23.88
CA GLY A 140 26.81 -12.73 -24.66
C GLY A 140 27.34 -11.30 -24.76
N ALA A 141 26.45 -10.31 -24.88
CA ALA A 141 26.85 -8.90 -24.95
C ALA A 141 27.33 -8.34 -23.60
N THR A 142 26.75 -8.81 -22.49
CA THR A 142 27.05 -8.29 -21.14
C THR A 142 28.13 -9.10 -20.41
N GLY A 143 28.40 -10.32 -20.86
CA GLY A 143 29.28 -11.27 -20.16
C GLY A 143 28.66 -11.85 -18.89
N ILE A 144 27.39 -11.53 -18.60
CA ILE A 144 26.66 -12.02 -17.43
C ILE A 144 25.97 -13.33 -17.81
N PRO A 145 26.10 -14.41 -17.04
CA PRO A 145 25.46 -15.68 -17.36
C PRO A 145 23.94 -15.52 -17.39
N ALA A 146 23.28 -16.24 -18.31
CA ALA A 146 21.85 -16.16 -18.55
C ALA A 146 20.98 -16.42 -17.29
N THR A 147 21.52 -17.15 -16.31
CA THR A 147 20.89 -17.46 -15.02
C THR A 147 20.86 -16.28 -14.06
N GLU A 148 21.83 -15.37 -14.15
CA GLU A 148 21.93 -14.19 -13.28
C GLU A 148 21.25 -12.94 -13.87
N LEU A 149 20.74 -13.05 -15.10
CA LEU A 149 19.93 -12.00 -15.69
C LEU A 149 18.60 -11.85 -14.95
N PRO A 150 18.10 -10.61 -14.78
CA PRO A 150 16.80 -10.37 -14.16
C PRO A 150 15.67 -11.05 -14.94
N PRO A 151 14.51 -11.29 -14.30
CA PRO A 151 13.33 -11.80 -14.98
C PRO A 151 12.77 -10.72 -15.92
N LEU A 152 13.19 -10.76 -17.19
CA LEU A 152 12.77 -9.86 -18.25
C LEU A 152 11.84 -10.59 -19.23
N ASP A 153 10.87 -9.89 -19.81
CA ASP A 153 9.96 -10.41 -20.83
C ASP A 153 10.57 -10.18 -22.23
N PHE A 154 11.25 -11.21 -22.74
CA PHE A 154 11.89 -11.18 -24.07
C PHE A 154 10.91 -11.47 -25.22
N GLU A 155 9.70 -11.97 -24.94
CA GLU A 155 8.76 -12.40 -25.98
C GLU A 155 7.82 -11.28 -26.40
N ARG A 156 7.35 -10.47 -25.44
CA ARG A 156 6.32 -9.45 -25.67
C ARG A 156 6.89 -8.05 -25.83
N GLU A 157 8.02 -7.75 -25.21
CA GLU A 157 8.59 -6.41 -25.21
C GLU A 157 9.59 -6.18 -26.35
N ASN A 158 9.77 -4.90 -26.71
CA ASN A 158 10.80 -4.48 -27.66
C ASN A 158 12.18 -4.55 -26.98
N ALA A 159 13.21 -4.92 -27.75
CA ALA A 159 14.59 -5.03 -27.29
C ALA A 159 15.10 -3.82 -26.50
N LEU A 160 14.74 -2.60 -26.91
CA LEU A 160 15.18 -1.38 -26.22
C LEU A 160 14.59 -1.26 -24.81
N VAL A 161 13.35 -1.71 -24.61
CA VAL A 161 12.69 -1.70 -23.30
C VAL A 161 13.34 -2.74 -22.38
N VAL A 162 13.60 -3.94 -22.91
CA VAL A 162 14.31 -5.01 -22.20
C VAL A 162 15.69 -4.54 -21.73
N ILE A 163 16.44 -3.83 -22.60
CA ILE A 163 17.75 -3.28 -22.26
C ILE A 163 17.65 -2.20 -21.18
N ASP A 164 16.67 -1.29 -21.26
CA ASP A 164 16.47 -0.25 -20.24
C ASP A 164 16.10 -0.83 -18.87
N GLN A 165 15.24 -1.86 -18.85
CA GLN A 165 14.92 -2.61 -17.63
C GLN A 165 16.14 -3.29 -17.02
N ALA A 166 16.94 -3.98 -17.85
CA ALA A 166 18.20 -4.59 -17.41
C ALA A 166 19.15 -3.54 -16.83
N HIS A 167 19.32 -2.41 -17.52
CA HIS A 167 20.16 -1.31 -17.06
C HIS A 167 19.71 -0.76 -15.70
N LYS A 168 18.41 -0.52 -15.52
CA LYS A 168 17.84 -0.06 -14.24
C LYS A 168 18.11 -1.04 -13.11
N TYR A 169 17.94 -2.34 -13.37
CA TYR A 169 18.20 -3.39 -12.38
C TYR A 169 19.66 -3.36 -11.89
N PHE A 170 20.63 -3.35 -12.81
CA PHE A 170 22.04 -3.32 -12.44
C PHE A 170 22.47 -2.00 -11.81
N TYR A 171 21.89 -0.88 -12.27
CA TYR A 171 22.15 0.43 -11.69
C TYR A 171 21.73 0.49 -10.22
N GLN A 172 20.52 0.01 -9.90
CA GLN A 172 20.01 -0.04 -8.52
C GLN A 172 20.90 -0.93 -7.63
N ARG A 173 21.28 -2.11 -8.12
CA ARG A 173 22.14 -3.03 -7.38
C ARG A 173 23.52 -2.43 -7.10
N ARG A 174 24.10 -1.70 -8.06
CA ARG A 174 25.35 -0.96 -7.87
C ARG A 174 25.19 0.17 -6.84
N ALA A 175 24.09 0.92 -6.91
CA ALA A 175 23.82 2.01 -5.97
C ALA A 175 23.72 1.49 -4.52
N GLU A 176 23.03 0.37 -4.33
CA GLU A 176 22.90 -0.27 -3.02
C GLU A 176 24.24 -0.80 -2.50
N ALA A 177 25.03 -1.47 -3.35
CA ALA A 177 26.36 -1.94 -2.97
C ALA A 177 27.28 -0.79 -2.54
N ASN A 178 27.25 0.34 -3.25
CA ASN A 178 28.03 1.53 -2.92
C ASN A 178 27.56 2.17 -1.61
N ARG A 179 26.25 2.20 -1.35
CA ARG A 179 25.70 2.69 -0.09
C ARG A 179 26.23 1.86 1.09
N VAL A 180 26.12 0.53 1.00
CA VAL A 180 26.60 -0.40 2.04
C VAL A 180 28.12 -0.28 2.22
N ALA A 181 28.88 -0.16 1.13
CA ALA A 181 30.34 0.05 1.20
C ALA A 181 30.68 1.37 1.92
N GLY A 182 29.96 2.45 1.64
CA GLY A 182 30.10 3.73 2.32
C GLY A 182 29.82 3.62 3.82
N GLU A 183 28.73 2.95 4.22
CA GLU A 183 28.39 2.74 5.62
C GLU A 183 29.45 1.93 6.37
N LYS A 184 29.95 0.85 5.76
CA LYS A 184 31.03 0.04 6.34
C LYS A 184 32.31 0.86 6.50
N LYS A 185 32.64 1.71 5.52
CA LYS A 185 33.81 2.58 5.59
C LYS A 185 33.70 3.58 6.73
N VAL A 186 32.57 4.27 6.86
CA VAL A 186 32.33 5.22 7.95
C VAL A 186 32.40 4.51 9.31
N ARG A 187 31.76 3.34 9.45
CA ARG A 187 31.84 2.53 10.66
C ARG A 187 33.27 2.12 11.00
N TRP A 188 34.05 1.69 10.00
CA TRP A 188 35.46 1.36 10.20
C TRP A 188 36.26 2.58 10.69
N GLU A 189 36.06 3.75 10.10
CA GLU A 189 36.72 5.00 10.53
C GLU A 189 36.33 5.40 11.96
N THR A 190 35.11 5.11 12.41
CA THR A 190 34.71 5.28 13.82
C THR A 190 35.41 4.27 14.71
N TYR A 191 35.32 2.97 14.41
CA TYR A 191 35.94 1.93 15.23
C TYR A 191 37.46 2.03 15.30
N ALA A 192 38.11 2.48 14.22
CA ALA A 192 39.55 2.70 14.18
C ALA A 192 40.01 3.79 15.15
N LYS A 193 39.15 4.78 15.48
CA LYS A 193 39.44 5.80 16.49
C LYS A 193 39.28 5.28 17.92
N ASP A 194 38.32 4.38 18.13
CA ASP A 194 38.04 3.79 19.44
C ASP A 194 39.00 2.62 19.76
N LEU A 195 39.74 2.11 18.77
CA LEU A 195 40.69 1.04 18.99
C LEU A 195 41.86 1.52 19.86
N PRO A 196 42.16 0.86 20.99
CA PRO A 196 43.34 1.17 21.76
C PRO A 196 44.60 0.92 20.92
N PRO A 197 45.66 1.73 21.09
CA PRO A 197 46.91 1.53 20.37
C PRO A 197 47.49 0.13 20.66
N GLU A 198 47.99 -0.54 19.62
CA GLU A 198 48.50 -1.92 19.65
C GLU A 198 49.66 -2.12 20.65
N ARG A 199 50.39 -1.04 20.95
CA ARG A 199 51.17 -0.89 22.18
C ARG A 199 50.73 0.37 22.91
N PRO A 200 50.11 0.27 24.10
CA PRO A 200 49.95 1.44 24.94
C PRO A 200 51.35 1.99 25.28
N ALA A 201 51.50 3.31 25.26
CA ALA A 201 52.72 3.96 25.73
C ALA A 201 53.04 3.44 27.15
N PRO A 202 54.32 3.23 27.50
CA PRO A 202 54.69 2.77 28.83
C PRO A 202 54.20 3.78 29.87
N ARG A 203 53.07 3.49 30.50
CA ARG A 203 52.51 4.27 31.62
C ARG A 203 53.16 3.81 32.92
N GLY A 204 53.44 4.76 33.81
CA GLY A 204 53.91 4.43 35.16
C GLY A 204 52.85 3.65 35.92
N ARG A 205 53.25 2.71 36.80
CA ARG A 205 52.30 1.93 37.62
C ARG A 205 51.35 2.82 38.44
N ASP A 206 51.85 3.97 38.89
CA ASP A 206 51.09 4.90 39.73
C ASP A 206 49.95 5.59 38.97
N GLU A 207 50.13 5.90 37.69
CA GLU A 207 49.09 6.50 36.84
C GLU A 207 47.94 5.51 36.60
N ILE A 208 48.27 4.24 36.35
CA ILE A 208 47.29 3.17 36.16
C ILE A 208 46.51 2.91 37.46
N GLN A 209 47.19 2.96 38.60
CA GLN A 209 46.56 2.75 39.90
C GLN A 209 45.59 3.89 40.24
N ALA A 210 45.98 5.14 39.99
CA ALA A 210 45.11 6.30 40.18
C ALA A 210 43.85 6.25 39.29
N GLU A 211 44.02 5.86 38.02
CA GLU A 211 42.90 5.70 37.08
C GLU A 211 41.95 4.56 37.50
N LEU A 212 42.50 3.44 37.99
CA LEU A 212 41.72 2.32 38.50
C LEU A 212 40.90 2.71 39.74
N ASP A 213 41.48 3.49 40.64
CA ASP A 213 40.79 3.92 41.86
C ASP A 213 39.69 4.95 41.56
N GLN A 214 39.88 5.83 40.57
CA GLN A 214 38.82 6.69 40.05
C GLN A 214 37.69 5.90 39.37
N LEU A 215 37.99 4.84 38.62
CA LEU A 215 36.97 3.99 38.00
C LEU A 215 36.19 3.19 39.05
N LYS A 216 36.86 2.70 40.10
CA LYS A 216 36.20 2.05 41.23
C LYS A 216 35.27 3.00 41.97
N SER A 217 35.69 4.24 42.25
CA SER A 217 34.83 5.21 42.92
C SER A 217 33.58 5.53 42.10
N LYS A 218 33.71 5.75 40.78
CA LYS A 218 32.57 5.95 39.87
C LYS A 218 31.62 4.76 39.82
N ARG A 219 32.16 3.53 39.81
CA ARG A 219 31.37 2.30 39.87
C ARG A 219 30.59 2.22 41.19
N ASP A 220 31.23 2.52 42.30
CA ASP A 220 30.61 2.45 43.62
C ASP A 220 29.55 3.54 43.82
N GLU A 221 29.76 4.75 43.27
CA GLU A 221 28.73 5.80 43.17
C GLU A 221 27.53 5.37 42.33
N SER A 222 27.78 4.78 41.16
CA SER A 222 26.73 4.27 40.27
C SER A 222 25.94 3.15 40.94
N LYS A 223 26.63 2.27 41.70
CA LYS A 223 25.99 1.21 42.47
C LYS A 223 25.10 1.76 43.59
N ARG A 224 25.58 2.77 44.34
CA ARG A 224 24.78 3.47 45.36
C ARG A 224 23.56 4.16 44.77
N TYR A 225 23.69 4.71 43.55
CA TYR A 225 22.55 5.29 42.84
C TYR A 225 21.52 4.22 42.46
N TRP A 226 21.98 3.10 41.90
CA TRP A 226 21.12 1.95 41.60
C TRP A 226 20.39 1.39 42.83
N GLU A 227 21.09 1.25 43.96
CA GLU A 227 20.50 0.81 45.23
C GLU A 227 19.40 1.76 45.74
N LYS A 228 19.55 3.08 45.52
CA LYS A 228 18.52 4.07 45.86
C LYS A 228 17.29 3.93 44.95
N VAL A 229 17.51 3.80 43.64
CA VAL A 229 16.41 3.60 42.67
C VAL A 229 15.64 2.33 42.99
N GLU A 230 16.33 1.23 43.29
CA GLU A 230 15.69 -0.04 43.64
C GLU A 230 14.90 0.07 44.97
N ALA A 231 15.42 0.79 45.96
CA ALA A 231 14.70 1.05 47.20
C ALA A 231 13.42 1.89 46.98
N GLU A 232 13.49 2.89 46.09
CA GLU A 232 12.36 3.73 45.71
C GLU A 232 11.30 2.96 44.92
N GLU A 233 11.71 2.10 43.99
CA GLU A 233 10.80 1.18 43.27
C GLU A 233 10.09 0.22 44.22
N ARG A 234 10.80 -0.37 45.19
CA ARG A 234 10.19 -1.23 46.22
C ARG A 234 9.20 -0.46 47.09
N ALA A 235 9.52 0.79 47.46
CA ALA A 235 8.61 1.65 48.21
C ALA A 235 7.35 1.99 47.40
N SER A 236 7.51 2.29 46.11
CA SER A 236 6.41 2.54 45.18
C SER A 236 5.52 1.30 45.01
N GLN A 237 6.10 0.11 44.82
CA GLN A 237 5.33 -1.15 44.76
C GLN A 237 4.58 -1.44 46.07
N MET A 238 5.18 -1.15 47.23
CA MET A 238 4.50 -1.24 48.51
C MET A 238 3.37 -0.21 48.65
N ALA A 239 3.51 0.99 48.08
CA ALA A 239 2.45 1.99 48.06
C ALA A 239 1.30 1.56 47.15
N VAL A 240 1.59 1.06 45.95
CA VAL A 240 0.60 0.53 44.99
C VAL A 240 -0.19 -0.63 45.61
N SER A 241 0.49 -1.58 46.26
CA SER A 241 -0.20 -2.69 46.94
C SER A 241 -1.03 -2.28 48.15
N LYS A 242 -0.67 -1.18 48.84
CA LYS A 242 -1.52 -0.57 49.88
C LYS A 242 -2.75 0.10 49.28
N VAL A 243 -2.58 0.88 48.22
CA VAL A 243 -3.69 1.52 47.49
C VAL A 243 -4.69 0.47 47.02
N SER A 244 -4.23 -0.62 46.41
CA SER A 244 -5.14 -1.69 45.97
C SER A 244 -5.89 -2.37 47.12
N ARG A 245 -5.29 -2.48 48.30
CA ARG A 245 -5.98 -2.99 49.50
C ARG A 245 -7.06 -2.02 49.98
N TYR A 246 -6.76 -0.73 50.03
CA TYR A 246 -7.73 0.30 50.43
C TYR A 246 -8.88 0.40 49.43
N GLU A 247 -8.62 0.28 48.12
CA GLU A 247 -9.68 0.22 47.10
C GLU A 247 -10.59 -0.99 47.29
N ALA A 248 -10.03 -2.16 47.61
CA ALA A 248 -10.83 -3.36 47.90
C ALA A 248 -11.66 -3.22 49.18
N GLU A 249 -11.14 -2.56 50.22
CA GLU A 249 -11.87 -2.25 51.45
C GLU A 249 -12.98 -1.23 51.19
N LEU A 250 -12.70 -0.16 50.44
CA LEU A 250 -13.70 0.83 50.02
C LEU A 250 -14.84 0.16 49.24
N ALA A 251 -14.53 -0.75 48.32
CA ALA A 251 -15.53 -1.48 47.55
C ALA A 251 -16.43 -2.38 48.43
N LYS A 252 -15.86 -2.98 49.50
CA LYS A 252 -16.66 -3.76 50.48
C LYS A 252 -17.56 -2.84 51.29
N ILE A 253 -17.03 -1.74 51.80
CA ILE A 253 -17.79 -0.75 52.57
C ILE A 253 -18.90 -0.16 51.70
N GLN A 254 -18.65 0.15 50.42
CA GLN A 254 -19.68 0.61 49.50
C GLN A 254 -20.79 -0.41 49.30
N LYS A 255 -20.45 -1.70 49.11
CA LYS A 255 -21.45 -2.77 49.05
C LYS A 255 -22.27 -2.86 50.33
N GLU A 256 -21.62 -2.83 51.49
CA GLU A 256 -22.32 -2.83 52.79
C GLU A 256 -23.25 -1.62 52.93
N LEU A 257 -22.83 -0.44 52.45
CA LEU A 257 -23.61 0.78 52.49
C LEU A 257 -24.79 0.75 51.52
N ASP A 258 -24.62 0.16 50.33
CA ASP A 258 -25.68 -0.07 49.35
C ASP A 258 -26.69 -1.11 49.86
N ASP A 259 -26.23 -2.19 50.49
CA ASP A 259 -27.09 -3.20 51.12
C ASP A 259 -27.89 -2.60 52.29
N LEU A 260 -27.23 -1.81 53.16
CA LEU A 260 -27.87 -1.07 54.24
C LEU A 260 -28.87 -0.04 53.70
N ARG A 261 -28.55 0.69 52.62
CA ARG A 261 -29.49 1.61 51.97
C ARG A 261 -30.70 0.89 51.41
N ALA A 262 -30.50 -0.25 50.75
CA ALA A 262 -31.59 -1.07 50.24
C ALA A 262 -32.46 -1.63 51.38
N GLU A 263 -31.87 -1.97 52.53
CA GLU A 263 -32.60 -2.38 53.73
C GLU A 263 -33.35 -1.21 54.38
N TYR A 264 -32.74 -0.03 54.44
CA TYR A 264 -33.38 1.21 54.91
C TYR A 264 -34.54 1.61 54.00
N GLU A 265 -34.39 1.58 52.68
CA GLU A 265 -35.47 1.88 51.73
C GLU A 265 -36.65 0.92 51.90
N LYS A 266 -36.38 -0.38 52.07
CA LYS A 266 -37.41 -1.38 52.40
C LYS A 266 -38.10 -1.10 53.73
N ARG A 267 -37.36 -0.65 54.76
CA ARG A 267 -37.91 -0.27 56.06
C ARG A 267 -38.69 1.05 56.04
N THR A 268 -38.25 2.06 55.30
CA THR A 268 -38.99 3.33 55.17
C THR A 268 -40.22 3.21 54.29
N ALA A 269 -40.25 2.22 53.38
CA ALA A 269 -41.45 1.85 52.64
C ALA A 269 -42.48 1.09 53.51
N SER A 270 -42.05 0.50 54.64
CA SER A 270 -42.94 -0.19 55.59
C SER A 270 -43.31 0.65 56.82
N ASP A 271 -42.44 1.56 57.28
CA ASP A 271 -42.63 2.38 58.50
C ASP A 271 -42.20 3.84 58.25
N GLY A 272 -43.17 4.74 58.15
CA GLY A 272 -42.94 6.18 58.01
C GLY A 272 -42.59 6.86 59.33
N ALA A 273 -41.34 6.78 59.82
CA ALA A 273 -40.74 7.77 60.72
C ALA A 273 -39.24 7.49 61.01
N PRO A 274 -38.31 8.46 60.83
CA PRO A 274 -36.92 8.28 61.24
C PRO A 274 -36.72 8.49 62.76
N PRO A 275 -35.97 7.61 63.47
CA PRO A 275 -35.70 7.77 64.90
C PRO A 275 -34.59 8.80 65.19
N LYS A 276 -34.80 9.60 66.25
CA LYS A 276 -33.87 10.64 66.76
C LYS A 276 -32.65 10.01 67.45
N TRP A 277 -31.45 10.42 67.05
CA TRP A 277 -30.19 10.03 67.72
C TRP A 277 -29.90 10.92 68.94
N PRO A 278 -29.47 10.37 70.08
CA PRO A 278 -29.02 11.16 71.23
C PRO A 278 -27.58 11.62 71.05
N VAL A 279 -27.35 12.93 71.11
CA VAL A 279 -26.01 13.55 71.13
C VAL A 279 -25.36 13.26 72.49
N ARG A 280 -24.23 12.53 72.48
CA ARG A 280 -23.39 12.35 73.68
C ARG A 280 -22.19 13.28 73.62
N THR A 281 -22.22 14.31 74.46
CA THR A 281 -21.11 15.18 74.84
C THR A 281 -20.39 14.60 76.06
N ASP A 282 -19.09 14.31 75.95
CA ASP A 282 -18.09 14.47 77.04
C ASP A 282 -16.69 14.24 76.44
N ARG A 283 -15.72 15.19 76.41
CA ARG A 283 -14.99 15.98 77.43
C ARG A 283 -13.78 15.22 78.03
N ARG A 284 -12.64 15.93 77.96
CA ARG A 284 -11.38 15.83 78.73
C ARG A 284 -10.29 14.88 78.20
N GLU A 285 -9.25 15.46 77.62
CA GLU A 285 -8.04 16.00 78.30
C GLU A 285 -7.08 14.88 78.75
N ARG A 286 -6.02 14.65 77.98
CA ARG A 286 -4.68 14.42 78.54
C ARG A 286 -3.63 15.17 77.72
N ARG A 287 -3.03 16.14 78.40
CA ARG A 287 -1.86 16.94 78.04
C ARG A 287 -0.62 16.05 77.85
N GLY A 288 0.33 16.50 77.04
CA GLY A 288 1.73 16.12 77.24
C GLY A 288 2.70 16.51 76.13
N SER A 289 3.45 17.58 76.39
CA SER A 289 4.80 17.87 75.86
C SER A 289 4.95 18.42 74.43
N ALA A 290 5.02 19.75 74.36
CA ALA A 290 5.66 20.48 73.27
C ALA A 290 7.18 20.56 73.50
N ARG A 291 7.99 20.26 72.48
CA ARG A 291 9.35 20.79 72.33
C ARG A 291 9.71 20.95 70.84
N SER A 292 9.71 22.22 70.44
CA SER A 292 10.66 22.91 69.55
C SER A 292 11.33 22.11 68.42
N ILE A 293 10.91 22.38 67.17
CA ILE A 293 11.71 22.16 65.97
C ILE A 293 12.37 23.49 65.61
N GLN A 294 13.70 23.53 65.68
CA GLN A 294 14.51 24.59 65.07
C GLN A 294 14.51 24.40 63.56
N ARG A 295 14.15 25.46 62.83
CA ARG A 295 14.45 25.61 61.40
C ARG A 295 15.95 25.88 61.25
N THR A 296 16.59 25.14 60.34
CA THR A 296 17.87 25.53 59.75
C THR A 296 17.67 25.59 58.24
N ASP A 297 18.33 26.60 57.66
CA ASP A 297 18.41 26.92 56.24
C ASP A 297 19.04 25.81 55.40
#